data_AF-A0AA43JS81-F1
#
_entry.id   AF-A0AA43JS81-F1
#
_cell.length_a   1.000
_cell.length_b   1.000
_cell.length_c   1.000
_cell.angle_alpha   90.00
_cell.angle_beta   90.00
_cell.angle_gamma   90.00
#
_symmetry.space_group_name_H-M   'P 1'
#
loop_
_entity.id
_entity.type
_entity.pdbx_description
1 polymer ?
#
loop_
_entity_poly.entity_id
_entity_poly.type
_entity_poly.pdbx_seq_one_letter_code
_entity_poly.pdbx_strand_id
1 'polypeptide(L)'
;MNAPKTQHREPRILLRGIGLHGRVAVLGSMAGGIALGGVFLAAMTLMGRLSAHALFLDATTLFLIGAFAGGVHGIVLGLLGRPEGLSLRSAVPDMGRAMLYTIPALAVAWLIAVWVAMTVPASYLGRPGPLVGVTAGWMAAVLVMGVAAVHTWKAVGNAFARWPERRVGTALVAGTVVALSLIFLADRPEIWGVRLRISETAAILLAAILAVWVVGPSVTLALRLLDRLPFPGVGVGLVRPGWKGGDVVVGAVTGLVVALMAVPFVGPGVSHPGAGAVVVEVAQALVDEVLLRLVLVTGVAWLFLRWHRVQGGEAAVVAVLVATASQVALYTPGALAVGFPDWTGTVAFLLAGVAVPAVAFGVLFWKKGFGAALAADATALLALLLIT
;
A
#
# COMPACT_ATOMS: atom_id res chain seq x y z
N MET A 1 -17.58 43.56 14.44
CA MET A 1 -16.11 43.51 14.63
C MET A 1 -15.81 42.45 15.68
N ASN A 2 -15.32 41.28 15.27
CA ASN A 2 -14.96 40.22 16.21
C ASN A 2 -13.54 40.46 16.69
N ALA A 3 -13.36 40.59 18.01
CA ALA A 3 -12.07 40.82 18.63
C ALA A 3 -11.07 39.70 18.27
N PRO A 4 -9.79 40.03 18.01
CA PRO A 4 -8.77 39.03 17.77
C PRO A 4 -8.58 38.20 19.05
N LYS A 5 -8.91 36.90 18.99
CA LYS A 5 -8.59 35.96 20.06
C LYS A 5 -7.07 35.93 20.22
N THR A 6 -6.61 36.48 21.34
CA THR A 6 -5.23 36.39 21.79
C THR A 6 -4.86 34.91 21.90
N GLN A 7 -4.00 34.45 20.99
CA GLN A 7 -3.40 33.12 21.10
C GLN A 7 -2.46 33.14 22.31
N HIS A 8 -2.93 32.59 23.43
CA HIS A 8 -2.05 32.23 24.55
C HIS A 8 -0.98 31.26 24.02
N ARG A 9 0.23 31.77 23.81
CA ARG A 9 1.42 30.93 23.62
C ARG A 9 1.74 30.29 24.97
N GLU A 10 1.22 29.10 25.19
CA GLU A 10 1.65 28.32 26.35
C GLU A 10 3.16 28.06 26.30
N PRO A 11 3.86 28.20 27.45
CA PRO A 11 5.28 27.95 27.54
C PRO A 11 5.62 26.53 27.08
N ARG A 12 6.58 26.43 26.15
CA ARG A 12 7.09 25.16 25.62
C ARG A 12 7.92 24.46 26.70
N ILE A 13 7.25 23.70 27.56
CA ILE A 13 7.90 22.76 28.47
C ILE A 13 8.54 21.64 27.63
N LEU A 14 9.85 21.42 27.86
CA LEU A 14 10.78 20.61 27.05
C LEU A 14 10.46 19.10 26.93
N LEU A 15 9.45 18.57 27.64
CA LEU A 15 8.91 17.23 27.40
C LEU A 15 8.00 17.14 26.15
N ARG A 16 7.82 18.27 25.42
CA ARG A 16 7.15 18.43 24.12
C ARG A 16 7.97 17.97 22.89
N GLY A 17 9.09 17.25 23.06
CA GLY A 17 10.24 17.25 22.14
C GLY A 17 10.07 16.91 20.64
N ILE A 18 9.12 16.04 20.25
CA ILE A 18 8.96 15.58 18.85
C ILE A 18 7.50 15.55 18.34
N GLY A 19 6.54 15.95 19.18
CA GLY A 19 5.11 15.95 18.86
C GLY A 19 4.52 14.57 18.50
N LEU A 20 3.23 14.55 18.14
CA LEU A 20 2.55 13.31 17.70
C LEU A 20 3.21 12.71 16.45
N HIS A 21 3.59 13.55 15.50
CA HIS A 21 4.14 13.14 14.22
C HIS A 21 5.48 12.41 14.38
N GLY A 22 6.39 12.93 15.23
CA GLY A 22 7.63 12.24 15.53
C GLY A 22 7.44 10.95 16.32
N ARG A 23 6.49 10.92 17.27
CA ARG A 23 6.17 9.69 18.03
C ARG A 23 5.68 8.57 17.12
N VAL A 24 4.80 8.88 16.15
CA VAL A 24 4.29 7.90 15.19
C VAL A 24 5.41 7.33 14.31
N ALA A 25 6.38 8.15 13.92
CA ALA A 25 7.55 7.68 13.17
C ALA A 25 8.42 6.72 13.99
N VAL A 26 8.80 7.11 15.21
CA VAL A 26 9.63 6.27 16.10
C VAL A 26 8.92 4.96 16.44
N LEU A 27 7.68 5.04 16.91
CA LEU A 27 6.89 3.87 17.31
C LEU A 27 6.53 2.98 16.12
N GLY A 28 6.25 3.57 14.96
CA GLY A 28 6.02 2.82 13.72
C GLY A 28 7.26 2.02 13.32
N SER A 29 8.45 2.60 13.43
CA SER A 29 9.71 1.90 13.18
C SER A 29 9.94 0.76 14.19
N MET A 30 9.77 1.01 15.49
CA MET A 30 9.89 -0.05 16.50
C MET A 30 8.88 -1.19 16.27
N ALA A 31 7.61 -0.84 16.06
CA ALA A 31 6.53 -1.82 15.90
C ALA A 31 6.72 -2.65 14.62
N GLY A 32 7.12 -2.02 13.50
CA GLY A 32 7.42 -2.73 12.26
C GLY A 32 8.57 -3.72 12.42
N GLY A 33 9.64 -3.32 13.11
CA GLY A 33 10.77 -4.21 13.40
C GLY A 33 10.39 -5.38 14.30
N ILE A 34 9.64 -5.14 15.38
CA ILE A 34 9.14 -6.18 16.30
C ILE A 34 8.18 -7.14 15.57
N ALA A 35 7.28 -6.61 14.74
CA ALA A 35 6.31 -7.41 14.01
C ALA A 35 7.00 -8.37 13.03
N LEU A 36 7.98 -7.90 12.24
CA LEU A 36 8.63 -8.73 11.23
C LEU A 36 9.77 -9.59 11.79
N GLY A 37 10.67 -8.99 12.58
CA GLY A 37 11.84 -9.68 13.13
C GLY A 37 11.57 -10.54 14.36
N GLY A 38 10.50 -10.24 15.11
CA GLY A 38 10.09 -10.99 16.29
C GLY A 38 8.88 -11.88 16.01
N VAL A 39 7.70 -11.27 15.88
CA VAL A 39 6.41 -11.98 15.86
C VAL A 39 6.29 -12.89 14.64
N PHE A 40 6.54 -12.37 13.44
CA PHE A 40 6.46 -13.14 12.20
C PHE A 40 7.47 -14.29 12.20
N LEU A 41 8.73 -14.02 12.55
CA LEU A 41 9.76 -15.06 12.61
C LEU A 41 9.44 -16.15 13.64
N ALA A 42 8.97 -15.77 14.83
CA ALA A 42 8.53 -16.73 15.85
C ALA A 42 7.39 -17.61 15.32
N ALA A 43 6.39 -17.02 14.68
CA ALA A 43 5.27 -17.75 14.07
C ALA A 43 5.76 -18.72 12.98
N MET A 44 6.64 -18.27 12.09
CA MET A 44 7.20 -19.09 11.01
C MET A 44 8.02 -20.28 11.55
N THR A 45 8.75 -20.06 12.63
CA THR A 45 9.54 -21.12 13.29
C THR A 45 8.62 -22.11 14.01
N LEU A 46 7.60 -21.63 14.72
CA LEU A 46 6.59 -22.47 15.37
C LEU A 46 5.82 -23.34 14.37
N MET A 47 5.58 -22.84 13.16
CA MET A 47 4.95 -23.59 12.08
C MET A 47 5.91 -24.56 11.36
N GLY A 48 7.18 -24.66 11.78
CA GLY A 48 8.19 -25.49 11.14
C GLY A 48 8.58 -25.03 9.74
N ARG A 49 8.33 -23.75 9.40
CA ARG A 49 8.56 -23.18 8.06
C ARG A 49 9.92 -22.49 7.93
N LEU A 50 10.53 -22.13 9.05
CA LEU A 50 11.90 -21.63 9.12
C LEU A 50 12.71 -22.45 10.13
N SER A 51 13.98 -22.65 9.80
CA SER A 51 14.92 -23.35 10.67
C SER A 51 15.30 -22.49 11.87
N ALA A 52 15.45 -23.11 13.04
CA ALA A 52 15.94 -22.41 14.22
C ALA A 52 17.44 -22.03 14.15
N HIS A 53 18.18 -22.55 13.17
CA HIS A 53 19.65 -22.53 13.15
C HIS A 53 20.25 -21.14 12.89
N ALA A 54 19.54 -20.25 12.19
CA ALA A 54 19.99 -18.90 11.86
C ALA A 54 19.11 -17.80 12.48
N LEU A 55 18.30 -18.14 13.49
CA LEU A 55 17.26 -17.26 14.06
C LEU A 55 17.74 -15.86 14.40
N PHE A 56 18.95 -15.72 14.94
CA PHE A 56 19.46 -14.41 15.31
C PHE A 56 19.74 -13.50 14.10
N LEU A 57 20.32 -14.07 13.03
CA LEU A 57 20.60 -13.35 11.78
C LEU A 57 19.30 -13.05 11.03
N ASP A 58 18.38 -14.02 10.96
CA ASP A 58 17.07 -13.85 10.33
C ASP A 58 16.24 -12.81 11.08
N ALA A 59 16.20 -12.88 12.42
CA ALA A 59 15.52 -11.90 13.27
C ALA A 59 16.05 -10.50 13.04
N THR A 60 17.38 -10.34 12.99
CA THR A 60 18.03 -9.05 12.79
C THR A 60 17.73 -8.50 11.39
N THR A 61 17.82 -9.32 10.36
CA THR A 61 17.56 -8.92 8.97
C THR A 61 16.12 -8.49 8.79
N LEU A 62 15.17 -9.33 9.23
CA LEU A 62 13.74 -9.03 9.18
C LEU A 62 13.38 -7.84 10.08
N PHE A 63 14.03 -7.69 11.23
CA PHE A 63 13.85 -6.51 12.09
C PHE A 63 14.23 -5.23 11.35
N LEU A 64 15.38 -5.17 10.68
CA LEU A 64 15.82 -3.98 9.95
C LEU A 64 14.86 -3.63 8.81
N ILE A 65 14.41 -4.63 8.05
CA ILE A 65 13.42 -4.46 6.97
C ILE A 65 12.10 -3.90 7.54
N GLY A 66 11.58 -4.56 8.58
CA GLY A 66 10.33 -4.15 9.24
C GLY A 66 10.43 -2.77 9.86
N ALA A 67 11.57 -2.45 10.48
CA ALA A 67 11.82 -1.16 11.11
C ALA A 67 11.89 -0.02 10.10
N PHE A 68 12.55 -0.26 8.96
CA PHE A 68 12.59 0.69 7.87
C PHE A 68 11.19 0.95 7.30
N ALA A 69 10.45 -0.11 6.96
CA ALA A 69 9.10 -0.01 6.42
C ALA A 69 8.14 0.71 7.40
N GLY A 70 8.15 0.32 8.67
CA GLY A 70 7.36 0.94 9.73
C GLY A 70 7.75 2.41 9.98
N GLY A 71 9.03 2.75 9.85
CA GLY A 71 9.54 4.11 9.98
C GLY A 71 9.07 5.01 8.83
N VAL A 72 9.23 4.57 7.58
CA VAL A 72 8.74 5.29 6.40
C VAL A 72 7.24 5.55 6.51
N HIS A 73 6.47 4.52 6.87
CA HIS A 73 5.02 4.66 7.09
C HIS A 73 4.73 5.67 8.20
N GLY A 74 5.39 5.53 9.36
CA GLY A 74 5.17 6.40 10.50
C GLY A 74 5.54 7.86 10.23
N ILE A 75 6.56 8.12 9.39
CA ILE A 75 6.92 9.47 8.93
C ILE A 75 5.80 10.07 8.09
N VAL A 76 5.34 9.34 7.05
CA VAL A 76 4.29 9.81 6.15
C VAL A 76 3.02 10.08 6.94
N LEU A 77 2.55 9.09 7.71
CA LEU A 77 1.34 9.22 8.52
C LEU A 77 1.48 10.32 9.57
N GLY A 78 2.63 10.42 10.24
CA GLY A 78 2.90 11.46 11.23
C GLY A 78 2.81 12.85 10.62
N LEU A 79 3.44 13.09 9.45
CA LEU A 79 3.40 14.38 8.77
C LEU A 79 1.99 14.75 8.29
N LEU A 80 1.23 13.78 7.78
CA LEU A 80 -0.16 13.98 7.36
C LEU A 80 -1.08 14.24 8.57
N GLY A 81 -0.93 13.41 9.61
CA GLY A 81 -1.69 13.40 10.86
C GLY A 81 -1.21 14.36 11.96
N ARG A 82 -0.33 15.30 11.62
CA ARG A 82 0.17 16.30 12.58
C ARG A 82 -0.99 17.12 13.18
N PRO A 83 -0.89 17.62 14.44
CA PRO A 83 -1.96 18.38 15.09
C PRO A 83 -2.36 19.67 14.36
N GLU A 84 -3.63 20.08 14.45
CA GLU A 84 -4.18 21.36 13.93
C GLU A 84 -3.37 22.58 14.35
N GLY A 85 -3.21 23.53 13.44
CA GLY A 85 -2.33 24.69 13.62
C GLY A 85 -0.84 24.44 13.35
N LEU A 86 -0.37 23.18 13.30
CA LEU A 86 1.03 22.89 12.97
C LEU A 86 1.26 22.89 11.45
N SER A 87 2.11 23.80 10.97
CA SER A 87 2.51 23.84 9.55
C SER A 87 3.43 22.65 9.20
N LEU A 88 3.45 22.24 7.93
CA LEU A 88 4.37 21.18 7.47
C LEU A 88 5.84 21.59 7.65
N ARG A 89 6.16 22.87 7.37
CA ARG A 89 7.51 23.42 7.55
C ARG A 89 7.99 23.32 8.99
N SER A 90 7.09 23.43 9.95
CA SER A 90 7.39 23.29 11.38
C SER A 90 7.50 21.81 11.81
N ALA A 91 6.75 20.91 11.18
CA ALA A 91 6.75 19.48 11.50
C ALA A 91 8.02 18.75 11.00
N VAL A 92 8.62 19.19 9.90
CA VAL A 92 9.80 18.52 9.32
C VAL A 92 11.02 18.57 10.26
N PRO A 93 11.41 19.70 10.88
CA PRO A 93 12.50 19.73 11.85
C PRO A 93 12.23 18.90 13.12
N ASP A 94 10.99 18.85 13.58
CA ASP A 94 10.58 18.00 14.72
C ASP A 94 10.69 16.51 14.34
N MET A 95 10.35 16.15 13.09
CA MET A 95 10.57 14.81 12.54
C MET A 95 12.06 14.46 12.47
N GLY A 96 12.91 15.39 12.03
CA GLY A 96 14.36 15.21 12.05
C GLY A 96 14.90 14.90 13.45
N ARG A 97 14.37 15.58 14.48
CA ARG A 97 14.68 15.25 15.89
C ARG A 97 14.16 13.87 16.29
N ALA A 98 12.98 13.48 15.84
CA ALA A 98 12.44 12.14 16.07
C ALA A 98 13.34 11.03 15.52
N MET A 99 13.99 11.26 14.38
CA MET A 99 14.93 10.29 13.80
C MET A 99 16.13 10.03 14.73
N LEU A 100 16.61 11.04 15.47
CA LEU A 100 17.68 10.85 16.47
C LEU A 100 17.23 9.95 17.62
N TYR A 101 15.97 10.06 18.06
CA TYR A 101 15.40 9.18 19.08
C TYR A 101 15.11 7.77 18.54
N THR A 102 15.03 7.59 17.22
CA THR A 102 14.74 6.30 16.60
C THR A 102 15.90 5.32 16.82
N ILE A 103 17.15 5.78 16.82
CA ILE A 103 18.33 4.92 17.01
C ILE A 103 18.30 4.15 18.35
N PRO A 104 18.26 4.83 19.52
CA PRO A 104 18.21 4.11 20.80
C PRO A 104 16.90 3.32 20.96
N ALA A 105 15.79 3.82 20.41
CA ALA A 105 14.51 3.12 20.44
C ALA A 105 14.55 1.80 19.64
N LEU A 106 15.20 1.78 18.48
CA LEU A 106 15.37 0.58 17.67
C LEU A 106 16.28 -0.45 18.34
N ALA A 107 17.31 -0.04 19.08
CA ALA A 107 18.12 -0.99 19.85
C ALA A 107 17.27 -1.74 20.89
N VAL A 108 16.39 -1.03 21.61
CA VAL A 108 15.45 -1.65 22.56
C VAL A 108 14.44 -2.55 21.84
N ALA A 109 13.86 -2.07 20.74
CA ALA A 109 12.90 -2.83 19.95
C ALA A 109 13.53 -4.10 19.34
N TRP A 110 14.80 -4.04 18.94
CA TRP A 110 15.53 -5.19 18.42
C TRP A 110 15.74 -6.25 19.51
N LEU A 111 16.12 -5.85 20.74
CA LEU A 111 16.21 -6.80 21.85
C LEU A 111 14.87 -7.48 22.13
N ILE A 112 13.77 -6.71 22.10
CA ILE A 112 12.41 -7.26 22.23
C ILE A 112 12.14 -8.27 21.11
N ALA A 113 12.43 -7.92 19.86
CA ALA A 113 12.23 -8.77 18.70
C ALA A 113 13.02 -10.08 18.79
N VAL A 114 14.30 -10.03 19.20
CA VAL A 114 15.15 -11.21 19.39
C VAL A 114 14.56 -12.12 20.48
N TRP A 115 14.14 -11.57 21.62
CA TRP A 115 13.51 -12.37 22.66
C TRP A 115 12.21 -13.03 22.18
N VAL A 116 11.40 -12.33 21.40
CA VAL A 116 10.19 -12.92 20.78
C VAL A 116 10.58 -14.03 19.80
N ALA A 117 11.56 -13.83 18.93
CA ALA A 117 12.02 -14.83 17.96
C ALA A 117 12.57 -16.11 18.64
N MET A 118 13.16 -15.97 19.83
CA MET A 118 13.70 -17.09 20.62
C MET A 118 12.62 -17.96 21.30
N THR A 119 11.33 -17.76 21.00
CA THR A 119 10.22 -18.54 21.56
C THR A 119 10.46 -20.05 21.43
N VAL A 120 10.77 -20.54 20.23
CA VAL A 120 10.96 -21.98 19.99
C VAL A 120 12.19 -22.54 20.74
N PRO A 121 13.41 -21.97 20.60
CA PRO A 121 14.56 -22.40 21.39
C PRO A 121 14.33 -22.39 22.90
N ALA A 122 13.68 -21.36 23.44
CA ALA A 122 13.42 -21.26 24.87
C ALA A 122 12.47 -22.36 25.37
N SER A 123 11.42 -22.68 24.59
CA SER A 123 10.52 -23.78 24.88
C SER A 123 11.22 -25.13 24.87
N TYR A 124 12.11 -25.38 23.90
CA TYR A 124 12.89 -26.62 23.84
C TYR A 124 13.88 -26.77 25.00
N LEU A 125 14.54 -25.67 25.41
CA LEU A 125 15.50 -25.70 26.52
C LEU A 125 14.84 -25.98 27.87
N GLY A 126 13.57 -25.62 28.05
CA GLY A 126 12.81 -25.87 29.28
C GLY A 126 13.36 -25.17 30.52
N ARG A 127 14.31 -24.23 30.36
CA ARG A 127 14.94 -23.50 31.47
C ARG A 127 14.13 -22.25 31.83
N PRO A 128 13.97 -21.93 33.13
CA PRO A 128 13.15 -20.79 33.55
C PRO A 128 13.68 -19.45 33.03
N GLY A 129 15.00 -19.25 32.97
CA GLY A 129 15.60 -17.99 32.51
C GLY A 129 15.18 -17.58 31.08
N PRO A 130 15.43 -18.41 30.05
CA PRO A 130 14.96 -18.15 28.69
C PRO A 130 13.44 -17.97 28.58
N LEU A 131 12.64 -18.76 29.32
CA LEU A 131 11.18 -18.63 29.31
C LEU A 131 10.71 -17.27 29.88
N VAL A 132 11.35 -16.79 30.94
CA VAL A 132 11.10 -15.45 31.50
C VAL A 132 11.47 -14.38 30.47
N GLY A 133 12.61 -14.52 29.79
CA GLY A 133 13.05 -13.59 28.75
C GLY A 133 12.07 -13.50 27.57
N VAL A 134 11.61 -14.65 27.05
CA VAL A 134 10.59 -14.72 25.99
C VAL A 134 9.27 -14.09 26.45
N THR A 135 8.82 -14.40 27.67
CA THR A 135 7.57 -13.86 28.22
C THR A 135 7.65 -12.33 28.35
N ALA A 136 8.75 -11.81 28.88
CA ALA A 136 9.00 -10.37 28.96
C ALA A 136 9.06 -9.73 27.56
N GLY A 137 9.70 -10.40 26.59
CA GLY A 137 9.74 -9.99 25.19
C GLY A 137 8.34 -9.85 24.59
N TRP A 138 7.48 -10.85 24.75
CA TRP A 138 6.09 -10.79 24.25
C TRP A 138 5.27 -9.69 24.92
N MET A 139 5.38 -9.51 26.25
CA MET A 139 4.69 -8.42 26.94
C MET A 139 5.15 -7.05 26.43
N ALA A 140 6.47 -6.86 26.27
CA ALA A 140 7.04 -5.63 25.74
C ALA A 140 6.63 -5.39 24.28
N ALA A 141 6.58 -6.45 23.46
CA ALA A 141 6.12 -6.37 22.08
C ALA A 141 4.66 -5.90 21.99
N VAL A 142 3.76 -6.52 22.76
CA VAL A 142 2.34 -6.12 22.82
C VAL A 142 2.21 -4.67 23.29
N LEU A 143 2.98 -4.26 24.30
CA LEU A 143 2.97 -2.88 24.79
C LEU A 143 3.40 -1.88 23.70
N VAL A 144 4.55 -2.11 23.05
CA VAL A 144 5.07 -1.22 22.00
C VAL A 144 4.10 -1.14 20.82
N MET A 145 3.60 -2.29 20.35
CA MET A 145 2.63 -2.34 19.25
C MET A 145 1.30 -1.67 19.64
N GLY A 146 0.81 -1.86 20.86
CA GLY A 146 -0.40 -1.21 21.36
C GLY A 146 -0.27 0.30 21.44
N VAL A 147 0.85 0.80 21.97
CA VAL A 147 1.14 2.25 22.03
C VAL A 147 1.30 2.82 20.60
N ALA A 148 1.99 2.11 19.71
CA ALA A 148 2.10 2.47 18.30
C ALA A 148 0.71 2.57 17.65
N ALA A 149 -0.18 1.60 17.89
CA ALA A 149 -1.54 1.60 17.37
C ALA A 149 -2.35 2.80 17.86
N VAL A 150 -2.29 3.14 19.15
CA VAL A 150 -3.00 4.32 19.71
C VAL A 150 -2.51 5.62 19.07
N HIS A 151 -1.21 5.80 18.92
CA HIS A 151 -0.64 7.00 18.30
C HIS A 151 -0.94 7.09 16.80
N THR A 152 -0.86 5.94 16.11
CA THR A 152 -1.23 5.79 14.70
C THR A 152 -2.69 6.14 14.52
N TRP A 153 -3.60 5.61 15.35
CA TRP A 153 -5.02 5.93 15.30
C TRP A 153 -5.31 7.42 15.46
N LYS A 154 -4.64 8.10 16.40
CA LYS A 154 -4.76 9.55 16.57
C LYS A 154 -4.25 10.32 15.34
N ALA A 155 -3.11 9.92 14.77
CA ALA A 155 -2.58 10.56 13.57
C ALA A 155 -3.46 10.31 12.35
N VAL A 156 -3.98 9.11 12.18
CA VAL A 156 -5.00 8.75 11.19
C VAL A 156 -6.22 9.65 11.37
N GLY A 157 -6.79 9.75 12.57
CA GLY A 157 -7.92 10.64 12.85
C GLY A 157 -7.67 12.09 12.47
N ASN A 158 -6.49 12.62 12.80
CA ASN A 158 -6.08 13.98 12.41
C ASN A 158 -5.88 14.13 10.89
N ALA A 159 -5.32 13.12 10.22
CA ALA A 159 -5.11 13.11 8.78
C ALA A 159 -6.46 13.10 8.07
N PHE A 160 -7.36 12.21 8.49
CA PHE A 160 -8.75 12.15 8.03
C PHE A 160 -9.47 13.49 8.28
N ALA A 161 -9.31 14.10 9.45
CA ALA A 161 -9.90 15.40 9.76
C ALA A 161 -9.44 16.53 8.81
N ARG A 162 -8.33 16.35 8.09
CA ARG A 162 -7.81 17.35 7.15
C ARG A 162 -8.04 17.00 5.70
N TRP A 163 -8.59 15.83 5.43
CA TRP A 163 -8.83 15.39 4.09
C TRP A 163 -9.95 16.26 3.50
N PRO A 164 -9.72 17.03 2.43
CA PRO A 164 -10.80 17.73 1.74
C PRO A 164 -11.83 16.74 1.15
N GLU A 165 -11.42 15.50 0.88
CA GLU A 165 -12.19 14.47 0.19
C GLU A 165 -12.42 13.21 1.03
N ARG A 166 -12.71 13.38 2.33
CA ARG A 166 -12.83 12.27 3.29
C ARG A 166 -13.66 11.11 2.75
N ARG A 167 -14.81 11.40 2.14
CA ARG A 167 -15.75 10.37 1.66
C ARG A 167 -15.13 9.49 0.57
N VAL A 168 -14.52 10.13 -0.42
CA VAL A 168 -13.94 9.49 -1.60
C VAL A 168 -12.72 8.68 -1.21
N GLY A 169 -11.80 9.29 -0.45
CA GLY A 169 -10.63 8.61 0.07
C GLY A 169 -10.98 7.40 0.93
N THR A 170 -11.97 7.55 1.83
CA THR A 170 -12.44 6.42 2.66
C THR A 170 -13.05 5.32 1.79
N ALA A 171 -13.88 5.66 0.81
CA ALA A 171 -14.51 4.70 -0.08
C ALA A 171 -13.48 3.94 -0.92
N LEU A 172 -12.46 4.61 -1.45
CA LEU A 172 -11.37 3.96 -2.19
C LEU A 172 -10.56 3.01 -1.31
N VAL A 173 -10.19 3.44 -0.11
CA VAL A 173 -9.43 2.59 0.82
C VAL A 173 -10.27 1.39 1.26
N ALA A 174 -11.53 1.60 1.66
CA ALA A 174 -12.43 0.51 2.02
C ALA A 174 -12.69 -0.44 0.86
N GLY A 175 -12.94 0.08 -0.35
CA GLY A 175 -13.08 -0.69 -1.57
C GLY A 175 -11.83 -1.53 -1.86
N THR A 176 -10.63 -0.95 -1.66
CA THR A 176 -9.37 -1.67 -1.83
C THR A 176 -9.15 -2.74 -0.76
N VAL A 177 -9.56 -2.52 0.50
CA VAL A 177 -9.56 -3.57 1.55
C VAL A 177 -10.41 -4.77 1.09
N VAL A 178 -11.64 -4.49 0.65
CA VAL A 178 -12.59 -5.52 0.21
C VAL A 178 -12.04 -6.25 -1.02
N ALA A 179 -11.54 -5.51 -2.00
CA ALA A 179 -10.97 -6.06 -3.22
C ALA A 179 -9.75 -6.96 -2.94
N LEU A 180 -8.76 -6.48 -2.17
CA LEU A 180 -7.60 -7.28 -1.78
C LEU A 180 -8.00 -8.52 -0.98
N SER A 181 -9.00 -8.42 -0.11
CA SER A 181 -9.50 -9.59 0.63
C SER A 181 -10.10 -10.63 -0.31
N LEU A 182 -10.91 -10.21 -1.29
CA LEU A 182 -11.50 -11.11 -2.28
C LEU A 182 -10.43 -11.78 -3.14
N ILE A 183 -9.47 -11.01 -3.67
CA ILE A 183 -8.34 -11.53 -4.45
C ILE A 183 -7.53 -12.52 -3.62
N PHE A 184 -7.15 -12.16 -2.38
CA PHE A 184 -6.33 -13.04 -1.57
C PHE A 184 -7.06 -14.30 -1.09
N LEU A 185 -8.38 -14.25 -0.91
CA LEU A 185 -9.16 -15.44 -0.59
C LEU A 185 -9.32 -16.36 -1.80
N ALA A 186 -9.43 -15.80 -3.01
CA ALA A 186 -9.53 -16.54 -4.26
C ALA A 186 -8.20 -17.21 -4.63
N ASP A 187 -7.12 -16.43 -4.70
CA ASP A 187 -5.82 -16.89 -5.21
C ASP A 187 -4.91 -17.48 -4.14
N ARG A 188 -5.21 -17.22 -2.85
CA ARG A 188 -4.42 -17.65 -1.68
C ARG A 188 -2.92 -17.35 -1.88
N PRO A 189 -2.49 -16.09 -1.76
CA PRO A 189 -1.16 -15.65 -2.16
C PRO A 189 -0.08 -16.52 -1.53
N GLU A 190 0.85 -16.96 -2.36
CA GLU A 190 2.05 -17.65 -1.91
C GLU A 190 3.18 -16.63 -1.75
N ILE A 191 3.78 -16.58 -0.57
CA ILE A 191 4.97 -15.76 -0.35
C ILE A 191 6.11 -16.38 -1.17
N TRP A 192 6.52 -15.67 -2.21
CA TRP A 192 7.60 -16.09 -3.11
C TRP A 192 8.85 -16.49 -2.32
N GLY A 193 9.43 -17.64 -2.68
CA GLY A 193 10.61 -18.21 -2.02
C GLY A 193 10.33 -19.12 -0.83
N VAL A 194 9.16 -19.03 -0.18
CA VAL A 194 8.85 -19.83 1.02
C VAL A 194 7.74 -20.87 0.79
N ARG A 195 7.06 -20.82 -0.39
CA ARG A 195 5.92 -21.70 -0.76
C ARG A 195 4.87 -21.79 0.36
N LEU A 196 4.69 -20.70 1.09
CA LEU A 196 3.75 -20.66 2.20
C LEU A 196 2.43 -20.11 1.68
N ARG A 197 1.43 -20.99 1.61
CA ARG A 197 0.04 -20.59 1.39
C ARG A 197 -0.48 -19.88 2.62
N ILE A 198 -0.91 -18.65 2.41
CA ILE A 198 -1.50 -17.83 3.46
C ILE A 198 -2.88 -18.42 3.81
N SER A 199 -3.16 -18.60 5.10
CA SER A 199 -4.49 -19.04 5.55
C SER A 199 -5.55 -17.97 5.26
N GLU A 200 -6.83 -18.32 5.21
CA GLU A 200 -7.91 -17.37 4.91
C GLU A 200 -7.92 -16.18 5.89
N THR A 201 -7.76 -16.46 7.19
CA THR A 201 -7.63 -15.42 8.22
C THR A 201 -6.40 -14.54 7.97
N ALA A 202 -5.25 -15.15 7.63
CA ALA A 202 -4.03 -14.40 7.36
C ALA A 202 -4.13 -13.58 6.05
N ALA A 203 -4.90 -14.05 5.07
CA ALA A 203 -5.17 -13.35 3.82
C ALA A 203 -6.00 -12.08 4.08
N ILE A 204 -7.08 -12.19 4.87
CA ILE A 204 -7.90 -11.03 5.27
C ILE A 204 -7.06 -10.03 6.09
N LEU A 205 -6.26 -10.53 7.04
CA LEU A 205 -5.38 -9.68 7.84
C LEU A 205 -4.32 -9.00 6.97
N LEU A 206 -3.71 -9.72 6.02
CA LEU A 206 -2.73 -9.15 5.10
C LEU A 206 -3.36 -8.10 4.19
N ALA A 207 -4.56 -8.35 3.65
CA ALA A 207 -5.31 -7.39 2.87
C ALA A 207 -5.61 -6.12 3.68
N ALA A 208 -6.09 -6.27 4.92
CA ALA A 208 -6.32 -5.14 5.82
C ALA A 208 -5.03 -4.38 6.13
N ILE A 209 -3.92 -5.08 6.36
CA ILE A 209 -2.61 -4.47 6.58
C ILE A 209 -2.17 -3.70 5.35
N LEU A 210 -2.14 -4.30 4.16
CA LEU A 210 -1.72 -3.62 2.94
C LEU A 210 -2.60 -2.42 2.63
N ALA A 211 -3.92 -2.56 2.77
CA ALA A 211 -4.85 -1.48 2.50
C ALA A 211 -4.72 -0.32 3.49
N VAL A 212 -4.56 -0.59 4.79
CA VAL A 212 -4.41 0.48 5.80
C VAL A 212 -3.00 1.09 5.77
N TRP A 213 -1.97 0.27 5.60
CA TRP A 213 -0.57 0.69 5.76
C TRP A 213 0.09 1.18 4.49
N VAL A 214 -0.31 0.66 3.33
CA VAL A 214 0.27 1.01 2.03
C VAL A 214 -0.73 1.83 1.22
N VAL A 215 -1.91 1.28 0.96
CA VAL A 215 -2.90 1.93 0.08
C VAL A 215 -3.45 3.21 0.69
N GLY A 216 -3.83 3.20 1.98
CA GLY A 216 -4.42 4.35 2.67
C GLY A 216 -3.59 5.63 2.57
N PRO A 217 -2.33 5.61 3.03
CA PRO A 217 -1.42 6.75 2.89
C PRO A 217 -1.17 7.13 1.43
N SER A 218 -1.05 6.15 0.54
CA SER A 218 -0.78 6.38 -0.88
C SER A 218 -1.96 7.06 -1.58
N VAL A 219 -3.19 6.59 -1.37
CA VAL A 219 -4.43 7.21 -1.85
C VAL A 219 -4.59 8.61 -1.26
N THR A 220 -4.31 8.78 0.03
CA THR A 220 -4.37 10.10 0.69
C THR A 220 -3.40 11.08 0.04
N LEU A 221 -2.15 10.64 -0.20
CA LEU A 221 -1.15 11.45 -0.87
C LEU A 221 -1.58 11.75 -2.31
N ALA A 222 -1.99 10.73 -3.05
CA ALA A 222 -2.41 10.85 -4.44
C ALA A 222 -3.55 11.86 -4.62
N LEU A 223 -4.67 11.71 -3.90
CA LEU A 223 -5.78 12.66 -3.98
C LEU A 223 -5.33 14.11 -3.67
N ARG A 224 -4.46 14.28 -2.68
CA ARG A 224 -3.91 15.61 -2.35
C ARG A 224 -2.99 16.17 -3.43
N LEU A 225 -2.23 15.32 -4.11
CA LEU A 225 -1.38 15.73 -5.23
C LEU A 225 -2.22 16.04 -6.45
N LEU A 226 -3.32 15.31 -6.65
CA LEU A 226 -4.24 15.46 -7.76
C LEU A 226 -4.81 16.87 -7.87
N ASP A 227 -5.20 17.46 -6.73
CA ASP A 227 -5.66 18.86 -6.63
C ASP A 227 -4.63 19.90 -7.13
N ARG A 228 -3.36 19.49 -7.24
CA ARG A 228 -2.25 20.36 -7.64
C ARG A 228 -1.79 20.11 -9.06
N LEU A 229 -2.31 19.08 -9.73
CA LEU A 229 -1.95 18.75 -11.10
C LEU A 229 -2.79 19.58 -12.07
N PRO A 230 -2.21 20.06 -13.18
CA PRO A 230 -2.92 20.78 -14.23
C PRO A 230 -3.74 19.82 -15.12
N PHE A 231 -4.33 18.77 -14.54
CA PHE A 231 -5.05 17.75 -15.29
C PHE A 231 -6.55 18.03 -15.28
N PRO A 232 -7.16 18.34 -16.44
CA PRO A 232 -8.54 18.85 -16.50
C PRO A 232 -9.61 17.81 -16.12
N GLY A 233 -9.30 16.50 -16.17
CA GLY A 233 -10.29 15.43 -15.98
C GLY A 233 -10.26 14.70 -14.62
N VAL A 234 -9.16 14.75 -13.87
CA VAL A 234 -8.93 13.74 -12.83
C VAL A 234 -9.74 13.98 -11.56
N GLY A 235 -10.08 15.24 -11.25
CA GLY A 235 -10.99 15.58 -10.14
C GLY A 235 -12.47 15.36 -10.44
N VAL A 236 -12.88 15.21 -11.72
CA VAL A 236 -14.30 15.19 -12.12
C VAL A 236 -14.94 13.82 -11.89
N GLY A 237 -14.17 12.74 -11.85
CA GLY A 237 -14.66 11.37 -11.66
C GLY A 237 -14.48 10.79 -10.25
N LEU A 238 -13.72 11.42 -9.36
CA LEU A 238 -13.54 10.93 -7.98
C LEU A 238 -14.12 11.89 -6.95
N VAL A 239 -13.95 13.20 -7.18
CA VAL A 239 -14.04 14.23 -6.13
C VAL A 239 -15.29 15.09 -6.28
N ARG A 240 -15.69 15.37 -7.52
CA ARG A 240 -16.84 16.20 -7.83
C ARG A 240 -18.01 15.34 -8.27
N PRO A 241 -19.24 15.59 -7.79
CA PRO A 241 -20.43 14.91 -8.27
C PRO A 241 -20.65 15.33 -9.73
N GLY A 242 -20.17 14.51 -10.65
CA GLY A 242 -20.14 14.86 -12.07
C GLY A 242 -19.67 13.72 -12.95
N TRP A 243 -19.92 12.46 -12.57
CA TRP A 243 -19.77 11.33 -13.48
C TRP A 243 -20.64 11.61 -14.70
N LYS A 244 -20.03 12.03 -15.81
CA LYS A 244 -20.72 12.08 -17.08
C LYS A 244 -20.84 10.64 -17.51
N GLY A 245 -22.06 10.10 -17.59
CA GLY A 245 -22.28 8.72 -18.04
C GLY A 245 -21.53 8.38 -19.34
N GLY A 246 -21.32 9.37 -20.21
CA GLY A 246 -20.49 9.24 -21.41
C GLY A 246 -19.03 8.84 -21.15
N ASP A 247 -18.39 9.26 -20.06
CA ASP A 247 -17.00 8.90 -19.75
C ASP A 247 -16.90 7.43 -19.30
N VAL A 248 -17.91 6.90 -18.60
CA VAL A 248 -18.02 5.47 -18.26
C VAL A 248 -18.23 4.63 -19.52
N VAL A 249 -19.11 5.08 -20.42
CA VAL A 249 -19.36 4.41 -21.70
C VAL A 249 -18.10 4.36 -22.56
N VAL A 250 -17.37 5.48 -22.68
CA VAL A 250 -16.08 5.51 -23.39
C VAL A 250 -15.08 4.57 -22.76
N GLY A 251 -15.01 4.54 -21.42
CA GLY A 251 -14.20 3.57 -20.67
C GLY A 251 -14.56 2.13 -21.04
N ALA A 252 -15.81 1.74 -20.89
CA ALA A 252 -16.29 0.39 -21.19
C ALA A 252 -16.03 -0.03 -22.64
N VAL A 253 -16.29 0.85 -23.62
CA VAL A 253 -15.98 0.59 -25.03
C VAL A 253 -14.47 0.38 -25.24
N THR A 254 -13.64 1.20 -24.60
CA THR A 254 -12.18 1.04 -24.67
C THR A 254 -11.74 -0.29 -24.07
N GLY A 255 -12.30 -0.65 -22.90
CA GLY A 255 -12.06 -1.94 -22.26
C GLY A 255 -12.41 -3.13 -23.15
N LEU A 256 -13.57 -3.09 -23.79
CA LEU A 256 -14.01 -4.12 -24.73
C LEU A 256 -13.05 -4.25 -25.92
N VAL A 257 -12.63 -3.13 -26.52
CA VAL A 257 -11.68 -3.13 -27.64
C VAL A 257 -10.34 -3.74 -27.22
N VAL A 258 -9.84 -3.38 -26.04
CA VAL A 258 -8.58 -3.91 -25.52
C VAL A 258 -8.70 -5.40 -25.18
N ALA A 259 -9.82 -5.85 -24.60
CA ALA A 259 -10.07 -7.27 -24.36
C ALA A 259 -10.03 -8.09 -25.66
N LEU A 260 -10.66 -7.60 -26.73
CA LEU A 260 -10.63 -8.28 -28.03
C LEU A 260 -9.20 -8.46 -28.58
N MET A 261 -8.28 -7.56 -28.27
CA MET A 261 -6.86 -7.71 -28.63
C MET A 261 -6.14 -8.78 -27.83
N ALA A 262 -6.60 -9.08 -26.61
CA ALA A 262 -6.01 -10.07 -25.71
C ALA A 262 -6.59 -11.49 -25.89
N VAL A 263 -7.73 -11.65 -26.58
CA VAL A 263 -8.36 -12.95 -26.89
C VAL A 263 -7.39 -14.01 -27.43
N PRO A 264 -6.45 -13.71 -28.36
CA PRO A 264 -5.53 -14.72 -28.90
C PRO A 264 -4.61 -15.36 -27.84
N PHE A 265 -4.48 -14.75 -26.66
CA PHE A 265 -3.58 -15.19 -25.61
C PHE A 265 -4.30 -15.88 -24.45
N VAL A 266 -5.62 -15.98 -24.48
CA VAL A 266 -6.34 -16.64 -23.39
C VAL A 266 -6.36 -18.14 -23.61
N GLY A 267 -6.01 -18.89 -22.56
CA GLY A 267 -5.95 -20.35 -22.59
C GLY A 267 -7.34 -20.99 -22.75
N PRO A 268 -7.40 -22.32 -22.96
CA PRO A 268 -8.67 -23.04 -23.05
C PRO A 268 -9.52 -22.77 -21.81
N GLY A 269 -10.72 -22.26 -22.05
CA GLY A 269 -11.61 -21.70 -21.05
C GLY A 269 -11.99 -22.63 -19.91
N VAL A 270 -12.23 -22.03 -18.75
CA VAL A 270 -12.85 -22.71 -17.61
C VAL A 270 -14.37 -22.67 -17.82
N SER A 271 -15.05 -23.80 -17.73
CA SER A 271 -16.50 -23.90 -17.91
C SER A 271 -17.25 -22.88 -17.03
N HIS A 272 -17.96 -21.95 -17.68
CA HIS A 272 -18.83 -20.90 -17.14
C HIS A 272 -18.31 -20.17 -15.89
N PRO A 273 -17.90 -18.89 -16.00
CA PRO A 273 -17.45 -18.13 -14.83
C PRO A 273 -18.59 -17.99 -13.82
N GLY A 274 -18.41 -18.58 -12.64
CA GLY A 274 -19.33 -18.37 -11.51
C GLY A 274 -19.32 -16.91 -11.07
N ALA A 275 -20.36 -16.48 -10.35
CA ALA A 275 -20.48 -15.10 -9.84
C ALA A 275 -19.25 -14.65 -9.01
N GLY A 276 -18.54 -15.58 -8.38
CA GLY A 276 -17.29 -15.29 -7.66
C GLY A 276 -16.16 -14.79 -8.57
N ALA A 277 -16.01 -15.34 -9.78
CA ALA A 277 -14.95 -14.94 -10.71
C ALA A 277 -15.16 -13.50 -11.20
N VAL A 278 -16.40 -13.14 -11.55
CA VAL A 278 -16.78 -11.76 -11.92
C VAL A 278 -16.40 -10.76 -10.83
N VAL A 279 -16.67 -11.10 -9.57
CA VAL A 279 -16.36 -10.24 -8.43
C VAL A 279 -14.85 -10.07 -8.23
N VAL A 280 -14.06 -11.14 -8.44
CA VAL A 280 -12.59 -11.09 -8.33
C VAL A 280 -11.99 -10.22 -9.44
N GLU A 281 -12.46 -10.32 -10.68
CA GLU A 281 -11.98 -9.47 -11.78
C GLU A 281 -12.25 -7.98 -11.54
N VAL A 282 -13.45 -7.64 -11.06
CA VAL A 282 -13.78 -6.26 -10.70
C VAL A 282 -12.94 -5.77 -9.52
N ALA A 283 -12.67 -6.64 -8.55
CA ALA A 283 -11.77 -6.34 -7.45
C ALA A 283 -10.34 -6.08 -7.94
N GLN A 284 -9.84 -6.89 -8.89
CA GLN A 284 -8.52 -6.71 -9.48
C GLN A 284 -8.40 -5.39 -10.24
N ALA A 285 -9.38 -5.06 -11.09
CA ALA A 285 -9.45 -3.77 -11.76
C ALA A 285 -9.42 -2.59 -10.76
N LEU A 286 -10.16 -2.70 -9.65
CA LEU A 286 -10.13 -1.65 -8.62
C LEU A 286 -8.74 -1.48 -8.00
N VAL A 287 -8.06 -2.58 -7.65
CA VAL A 287 -6.72 -2.55 -7.05
C VAL A 287 -5.69 -1.97 -8.02
N ASP A 288 -5.70 -2.43 -9.27
CA ASP A 288 -4.77 -1.98 -10.31
C ASP A 288 -4.96 -0.49 -10.61
N GLU A 289 -6.20 -0.04 -10.74
CA GLU A 289 -6.49 1.36 -10.98
C GLU A 289 -6.12 2.26 -9.80
N VAL A 290 -6.35 1.81 -8.56
CA VAL A 290 -5.95 2.57 -7.37
C VAL A 290 -4.42 2.68 -7.28
N LEU A 291 -3.70 1.58 -7.46
CA LEU A 291 -2.24 1.56 -7.28
C LEU A 291 -1.49 2.20 -8.45
N LEU A 292 -1.84 1.82 -9.67
CA LEU A 292 -1.09 2.21 -10.86
C LEU A 292 -1.55 3.56 -11.40
N ARG A 293 -2.86 3.81 -11.48
CA ARG A 293 -3.37 5.04 -12.11
C ARG A 293 -3.52 6.14 -11.08
N LEU A 294 -4.28 5.90 -10.02
CA LEU A 294 -4.46 6.94 -9.01
C LEU A 294 -3.15 7.27 -8.29
N VAL A 295 -2.43 6.27 -7.73
CA VAL A 295 -1.23 6.53 -6.94
C VAL A 295 -0.02 6.83 -7.81
N LEU A 296 0.38 5.90 -8.68
CA LEU A 296 1.66 5.99 -9.39
C LEU A 296 1.66 7.09 -10.47
N VAL A 297 0.65 7.17 -11.36
CA VAL A 297 0.59 8.24 -12.38
C VAL A 297 0.55 9.62 -11.73
N THR A 298 -0.27 9.81 -10.70
CA THR A 298 -0.36 11.11 -9.99
C THR A 298 0.96 11.47 -9.31
N GLY A 299 1.60 10.52 -8.63
CA GLY A 299 2.88 10.73 -7.95
C GLY A 299 3.99 11.10 -8.92
N VAL A 300 4.14 10.35 -10.02
CA VAL A 300 5.17 10.59 -11.04
C VAL A 300 4.93 11.92 -11.75
N ALA A 301 3.70 12.20 -12.17
CA ALA A 301 3.37 13.47 -12.81
C ALA A 301 3.70 14.67 -11.92
N TRP A 302 3.36 14.59 -10.62
CA TRP A 302 3.69 15.64 -9.66
C TRP A 302 5.21 15.82 -9.51
N LEU A 303 5.95 14.71 -9.43
CA LEU A 303 7.41 14.71 -9.33
C LEU A 303 8.04 15.44 -10.51
N PHE A 304 7.62 15.11 -11.73
CA PHE A 304 8.13 15.69 -12.97
C PHE A 304 7.81 17.18 -13.08
N LEU A 305 6.57 17.57 -12.77
CA LEU A 305 6.20 18.98 -12.74
C LEU A 305 7.01 19.76 -11.69
N ARG A 306 7.29 19.14 -10.54
CA ARG A 306 7.98 19.82 -9.43
C ARG A 306 9.48 19.95 -9.65
N TRP A 307 10.13 18.92 -10.16
CA TRP A 307 11.60 18.85 -10.25
C TRP A 307 12.15 19.10 -11.65
N HIS A 308 11.43 18.71 -12.70
CA HIS A 308 11.89 18.85 -14.08
C HIS A 308 11.26 20.03 -14.83
N ARG A 309 10.29 20.74 -14.22
CA ARG A 309 9.60 21.92 -14.80
C ARG A 309 9.07 21.70 -16.22
N VAL A 310 8.66 20.47 -16.53
CA VAL A 310 8.08 20.07 -17.82
C VAL A 310 6.64 20.57 -17.97
N GLN A 311 6.11 20.53 -19.19
CA GLN A 311 4.70 20.85 -19.42
C GLN A 311 3.77 19.76 -18.86
N GLY A 312 2.51 20.12 -18.57
CA GLY A 312 1.51 19.18 -18.04
C GLY A 312 1.29 17.94 -18.92
N GLY A 313 1.28 18.11 -20.24
CA GLY A 313 1.15 17.00 -21.18
C GLY A 313 2.35 16.04 -21.14
N GLU A 314 3.57 16.58 -21.13
CA GLU A 314 4.80 15.79 -21.05
C GLU A 314 4.87 14.98 -19.74
N ALA A 315 4.57 15.63 -18.61
CA ALA A 315 4.51 14.97 -17.31
C ALA A 315 3.50 13.81 -17.29
N ALA A 316 2.33 14.00 -17.92
CA ALA A 316 1.31 12.95 -18.02
C ALA A 316 1.77 11.77 -18.86
N VAL A 317 2.37 12.03 -20.03
CA VAL A 317 2.91 10.97 -20.91
C VAL A 317 3.96 10.15 -20.18
N VAL A 318 4.94 10.81 -19.55
CA VAL A 318 5.98 10.11 -18.79
C VAL A 318 5.38 9.30 -17.64
N ALA A 319 4.41 9.85 -16.91
CA ALA A 319 3.74 9.13 -15.83
C ALA A 319 2.98 7.88 -16.31
N VAL A 320 2.29 7.95 -17.45
CA VAL A 320 1.62 6.80 -18.08
C VAL A 320 2.65 5.74 -18.51
N LEU A 321 3.77 6.15 -19.10
CA LEU A 321 4.84 5.23 -19.50
C LEU A 321 5.48 4.53 -18.30
N VAL A 322 5.74 5.25 -17.21
CA VAL A 322 6.27 4.67 -15.96
C VAL A 322 5.29 3.68 -15.34
N ALA A 323 4.00 4.01 -15.31
CA ALA A 323 2.96 3.10 -14.83
C ALA A 323 2.84 1.85 -15.70
N THR A 324 2.91 2.03 -17.03
CA THR A 324 2.93 0.92 -18.00
C THR A 324 4.11 -0.01 -17.76
N ALA A 325 5.33 0.54 -17.64
CA ALA A 325 6.54 -0.25 -17.39
C ALA A 325 6.45 -1.01 -16.05
N SER A 326 5.88 -0.35 -15.03
CA SER A 326 5.67 -0.96 -13.71
C SER A 326 4.65 -2.11 -13.78
N GLN A 327 3.55 -1.94 -14.52
CA GLN A 327 2.57 -3.01 -14.73
C GLN A 327 3.16 -4.18 -15.51
N VAL A 328 3.90 -3.92 -16.60
CA VAL A 328 4.62 -4.98 -17.33
C VAL A 328 5.55 -5.74 -16.40
N ALA A 329 6.33 -5.05 -15.56
CA ALA A 329 7.23 -5.68 -14.60
C ALA A 329 6.48 -6.54 -13.55
N LEU A 330 5.34 -6.07 -13.04
CA LEU A 330 4.52 -6.80 -12.08
C LEU A 330 3.89 -8.08 -12.69
N TYR A 331 3.47 -8.02 -13.95
CA TYR A 331 2.82 -9.14 -14.64
C TYR A 331 3.81 -10.10 -15.33
N THR A 332 5.08 -9.70 -15.50
CA THR A 332 6.13 -10.53 -16.15
C THR A 332 6.31 -11.90 -15.49
N PRO A 333 6.41 -12.03 -14.15
CA PRO A 333 6.53 -13.34 -13.52
C PRO A 333 5.36 -14.28 -13.83
N GLY A 334 4.14 -13.74 -13.87
CA GLY A 334 2.93 -14.49 -14.25
C GLY A 334 2.97 -14.94 -15.71
N ALA A 335 3.33 -14.03 -16.63
CA ALA A 335 3.48 -14.34 -18.05
C ALA A 335 4.51 -15.44 -18.31
N LEU A 336 5.64 -15.42 -17.58
CA LEU A 336 6.66 -16.47 -17.66
C LEU A 336 6.15 -17.81 -17.11
N ALA A 337 5.30 -17.79 -16.09
CA ALA A 337 4.72 -18.99 -15.49
C ALA A 337 3.67 -19.68 -16.37
N VAL A 338 3.01 -18.94 -17.28
CA VAL A 338 2.08 -19.52 -18.27
C VAL A 338 2.78 -20.52 -19.19
N GLY A 339 4.09 -20.36 -19.45
CA GLY A 339 4.87 -21.30 -20.23
C GLY A 339 4.53 -21.29 -21.72
N PHE A 340 4.47 -20.10 -22.34
CA PHE A 340 4.27 -19.97 -23.79
C PHE A 340 5.32 -20.80 -24.57
N PRO A 341 4.95 -21.33 -25.76
CA PRO A 341 5.84 -22.20 -26.55
C PRO A 341 7.20 -21.58 -26.89
N ASP A 342 7.26 -20.26 -27.04
CA ASP A 342 8.49 -19.50 -27.28
C ASP A 342 8.45 -18.13 -26.58
N TRP A 343 9.61 -17.44 -26.56
CA TRP A 343 9.74 -16.11 -25.95
C TRP A 343 8.93 -15.04 -26.68
N THR A 344 8.61 -15.24 -27.96
CA THR A 344 7.82 -14.27 -28.74
C THR A 344 6.38 -14.27 -28.29
N GLY A 345 5.83 -15.42 -27.90
CA GLY A 345 4.50 -15.54 -27.27
C GLY A 345 4.42 -14.75 -25.97
N THR A 346 5.41 -14.89 -25.09
CA THR A 346 5.49 -14.11 -23.84
C THR A 346 5.57 -12.61 -24.10
N VAL A 347 6.40 -12.18 -25.05
CA VAL A 347 6.52 -10.76 -25.41
C VAL A 347 5.23 -10.23 -26.03
N ALA A 348 4.60 -10.99 -26.92
CA ALA A 348 3.33 -10.62 -27.54
C ALA A 348 2.21 -10.50 -26.50
N PHE A 349 2.13 -11.42 -25.53
CA PHE A 349 1.22 -11.33 -24.40
C PHE A 349 1.48 -10.09 -23.54
N LEU A 350 2.73 -9.84 -23.15
CA LEU A 350 3.08 -8.67 -22.34
C LEU A 350 2.78 -7.35 -23.07
N LEU A 351 2.93 -7.31 -24.39
CA LEU A 351 2.58 -6.13 -25.18
C LEU A 351 1.07 -5.96 -25.31
N ALA A 352 0.37 -6.97 -25.82
CA ALA A 352 -1.05 -6.87 -26.16
C ALA A 352 -1.97 -6.98 -24.93
N GLY A 353 -1.65 -7.86 -23.99
CA GLY A 353 -2.44 -8.15 -22.80
C GLY A 353 -2.08 -7.29 -21.59
N VAL A 354 -0.94 -6.58 -21.59
CA VAL A 354 -0.53 -5.73 -20.45
C VAL A 354 -0.18 -4.31 -20.87
N ALA A 355 0.80 -4.11 -21.75
CA ALA A 355 1.33 -2.78 -22.04
C ALA A 355 0.32 -1.88 -22.79
N VAL A 356 -0.33 -2.39 -23.83
CA VAL A 356 -1.36 -1.66 -24.59
C VAL A 356 -2.54 -1.25 -23.69
N PRO A 357 -3.18 -2.17 -22.93
CA PRO A 357 -4.17 -1.82 -21.91
C PRO A 357 -3.66 -0.75 -20.95
N ALA A 358 -2.44 -0.91 -20.42
CA ALA A 358 -1.90 0.01 -19.42
C ALA A 358 -1.74 1.44 -19.96
N VAL A 359 -1.26 1.59 -21.20
CA VAL A 359 -1.20 2.89 -21.88
C VAL A 359 -2.60 3.45 -22.11
N ALA A 360 -3.53 2.64 -22.64
CA ALA A 360 -4.89 3.07 -22.94
C ALA A 360 -5.62 3.56 -21.67
N PHE A 361 -5.57 2.80 -20.59
CA PHE A 361 -6.21 3.13 -19.32
C PHE A 361 -5.51 4.32 -18.65
N GLY A 362 -4.17 4.43 -18.74
CA GLY A 362 -3.44 5.59 -18.26
C GLY A 362 -3.81 6.89 -19.00
N VAL A 363 -3.99 6.83 -20.32
CA VAL A 363 -4.45 7.98 -21.13
C VAL A 363 -5.90 8.32 -20.78
N LEU A 364 -6.78 7.33 -20.60
CA LEU A 364 -8.14 7.55 -20.13
C LEU A 364 -8.16 8.20 -18.75
N PHE A 365 -7.35 7.72 -17.81
CA PHE A 365 -7.22 8.31 -16.48
C PHE A 365 -6.83 9.79 -16.58
N TRP A 366 -5.84 10.13 -17.41
CA TRP A 366 -5.40 11.50 -17.59
C TRP A 366 -6.47 12.40 -18.22
N LYS A 367 -7.16 11.92 -19.27
CA LYS A 367 -8.12 12.71 -20.06
C LYS A 367 -9.51 12.79 -19.45
N LYS A 368 -9.98 11.70 -18.86
CA LYS A 368 -11.37 11.46 -18.44
C LYS A 368 -11.50 11.16 -16.95
N GLY A 369 -10.39 10.89 -16.25
CA GLY A 369 -10.37 10.63 -14.82
C GLY A 369 -10.51 9.16 -14.46
N PHE A 370 -10.49 8.89 -13.15
CA PHE A 370 -10.44 7.54 -12.58
C PHE A 370 -11.62 6.65 -12.95
N GLY A 371 -12.85 7.17 -12.93
CA GLY A 371 -14.04 6.36 -13.24
C GLY A 371 -14.02 5.76 -14.65
N ALA A 372 -13.50 6.49 -15.64
CA ALA A 372 -13.38 6.01 -17.01
C ALA A 372 -12.30 4.92 -17.15
N ALA A 373 -11.16 5.08 -16.47
CA ALA A 373 -10.10 4.08 -16.46
C ALA A 373 -10.55 2.80 -15.74
N LEU A 374 -11.21 2.92 -14.59
CA LEU A 374 -11.80 1.79 -13.87
C LEU A 374 -12.88 1.06 -14.67
N ALA A 375 -13.75 1.79 -15.36
CA ALA A 375 -14.74 1.17 -16.24
C ALA A 375 -14.06 0.42 -17.40
N ALA A 376 -12.97 0.96 -17.97
CA ALA A 376 -12.22 0.30 -19.02
C ALA A 376 -11.55 -0.98 -18.53
N ASP A 377 -10.85 -0.94 -17.40
CA ASP A 377 -10.15 -2.09 -16.85
C ASP A 377 -11.12 -3.21 -16.43
N ALA A 378 -12.17 -2.85 -15.67
CA ALA A 378 -13.20 -3.81 -15.27
C ALA A 378 -13.91 -4.42 -16.48
N THR A 379 -14.22 -3.63 -17.52
CA THR A 379 -14.86 -4.17 -18.73
C THR A 379 -13.91 -5.07 -19.51
N ALA A 380 -12.61 -4.75 -19.55
CA ALA A 380 -11.64 -5.58 -20.25
C ALA A 380 -11.51 -6.96 -19.59
N LEU A 381 -11.35 -7.00 -18.26
CA LEU A 381 -11.27 -8.25 -17.50
C LEU A 381 -12.57 -9.06 -17.59
N LEU A 382 -13.73 -8.42 -17.45
CA LEU A 382 -15.02 -9.11 -17.58
C LEU A 382 -15.27 -9.63 -18.99
N ALA A 383 -14.89 -8.89 -20.03
CA ALA A 383 -15.03 -9.35 -21.40
C ALA A 383 -14.15 -10.57 -21.66
N LEU A 384 -12.91 -10.56 -21.19
CA LEU A 384 -12.01 -11.73 -21.29
C LEU A 384 -12.60 -12.93 -20.55
N LEU A 385 -13.07 -12.74 -19.31
CA LEU A 385 -13.69 -13.79 -18.50
C LEU A 385 -14.93 -14.41 -19.17
N LEU A 386 -15.72 -13.62 -19.90
CA LEU A 386 -16.93 -14.09 -20.59
C LEU A 386 -16.66 -14.77 -21.94
N ILE A 387 -15.53 -14.45 -22.59
CA ILE A 387 -15.13 -15.05 -23.87
C ILE A 387 -14.53 -16.45 -23.65
N THR A 388 -13.96 -16.67 -22.47
CA THR A 388 -13.29 -17.92 -22.06
C THR A 388 -14.24 -18.81 -21.30
#